data_AF-A0A8S4AE26-F1
#
_entry.id   AF-A0A8S4AE26-F1
#
_cell.length_a   1.000
_cell.length_b   1.000
_cell.length_c   1.000
_cell.angle_alpha   90.00
_cell.angle_beta   90.00
_cell.angle_gamma   90.00
#
_symmetry.space_group_name_H-M   'P 1'
#
loop_
_entity.id
_entity.type
_entity.pdbx_description
1 polymer ?
#
loop_
_entity_poly.entity_id
_entity_poly.type
_entity_poly.pdbx_seq_one_letter_code
_entity_poly.pdbx_strand_id
1 'polypeptide(L)'
;MGARAAAAGAPWVRAPLRTGPRTGPRTGPRFRRDLNLQAARLRGIDDLPGPSWPTTLFWLFGRGYAEKGHLLQILQKSLYGPIWRSRFGPFDIVNVASPELIAQVIQQEGRFPVRVELPHWKEYRDLRGQAYGLHVESGPEWQRLRSVLNPRMLRLREAAAFGPELQKVVGDLLRRVEILRLQSPDGATVPDLAAELYKFGFEDPYPVPFPPLTPLPPPPGTSSILFETRLGCLQEQIPPDTRRFIGAVGDMLRLSDMVLILPRWTRRLLPYWGRFVQAWDDLYEV
;
A
#
# COMPACT_ATOMS: atom_id res chain seq x y z
N MET A 1 51.38 -32.15 33.97
CA MET A 1 51.41 -30.91 33.17
C MET A 1 50.09 -30.86 32.40
N GLY A 2 49.21 -29.87 32.45
CA GLY A 2 49.31 -28.50 32.98
C GLY A 2 49.94 -27.55 31.95
N ALA A 3 49.37 -26.38 31.62
CA ALA A 3 48.07 -25.79 31.95
C ALA A 3 47.82 -24.55 31.04
N ARG A 4 46.59 -24.00 31.03
CA ARG A 4 46.14 -22.77 30.30
C ARG A 4 46.05 -22.96 28.77
N ALA A 5 45.00 -22.57 28.05
CA ALA A 5 44.01 -21.48 28.13
C ALA A 5 44.44 -20.16 27.47
N ALA A 6 43.79 -19.83 26.35
CA ALA A 6 43.76 -18.51 25.74
C ALA A 6 42.39 -18.32 25.05
N ALA A 7 41.57 -17.42 25.59
CA ALA A 7 40.32 -16.99 24.97
C ALA A 7 40.41 -15.50 24.65
N ALA A 8 40.16 -15.15 23.39
CA ALA A 8 39.85 -13.79 22.94
C ALA A 8 38.41 -13.81 22.42
N GLY A 9 37.59 -12.76 22.50
CA GLY A 9 37.79 -11.36 22.92
C GLY A 9 36.70 -10.54 22.19
N ALA A 10 36.12 -9.47 22.73
CA ALA A 10 36.42 -8.67 23.93
C ALA A 10 35.12 -8.35 24.72
N PRO A 11 35.18 -7.91 25.99
CA PRO A 11 34.00 -7.70 26.83
C PRO A 11 33.27 -6.37 26.60
N TRP A 12 32.04 -6.30 27.10
CA TRP A 12 31.20 -5.10 27.12
C TRP A 12 31.79 -4.02 28.03
N VAL A 13 32.17 -2.86 27.48
CA VAL A 13 32.59 -1.69 28.28
C VAL A 13 31.41 -0.74 28.46
N ARG A 14 30.84 -0.72 29.68
CA ARG A 14 29.90 0.34 30.10
C ARG A 14 30.67 1.65 30.28
N ALA A 15 30.31 2.70 29.55
CA ALA A 15 30.78 4.05 29.85
C ALA A 15 30.22 4.55 31.20
N PRO A 16 31.02 5.21 32.05
CA PRO A 16 30.56 5.65 33.37
C PRO A 16 29.67 6.88 33.31
N LEU A 17 28.60 6.88 34.12
CA LEU A 17 27.81 8.08 34.41
C LEU A 17 28.68 9.08 35.19
N ARG A 18 29.08 10.19 34.56
CA ARG A 18 29.88 11.24 35.19
C ARG A 18 29.03 12.48 35.46
N THR A 19 28.53 12.61 36.68
CA THR A 19 27.84 13.81 37.16
C THR A 19 28.82 14.98 37.28
N GLY A 20 28.46 16.12 36.68
CA GLY A 20 29.24 17.36 36.67
C GLY A 20 28.31 18.57 36.60
N PRO A 21 28.76 19.77 37.02
CA PRO A 21 27.86 20.85 37.40
C PRO A 21 27.12 21.52 36.23
N ARG A 22 25.89 21.99 36.52
CA ARG A 22 25.07 22.81 35.61
C ARG A 22 25.82 24.11 35.29
N THR A 23 26.17 24.32 34.02
CA THR A 23 26.55 25.62 33.48
C THR A 23 25.42 26.15 32.58
N GLY A 24 25.36 27.47 32.40
CA GLY A 24 24.22 28.16 31.78
C GLY A 24 23.99 27.83 30.28
N PRO A 25 22.91 28.36 29.69
CA PRO A 25 22.52 28.03 28.31
C PRO A 25 23.58 28.50 27.31
N ARG A 26 24.41 27.56 26.82
CA ARG A 26 25.27 27.79 25.67
C ARG A 26 24.38 28.02 24.44
N THR A 27 24.23 29.27 24.05
CA THR A 27 23.58 29.64 22.80
C THR A 27 24.39 29.05 21.64
N GLY A 28 23.89 27.96 21.06
CA GLY A 28 24.37 27.48 19.77
C GLY A 28 24.23 28.57 18.70
N PRO A 29 24.98 28.48 17.58
CA PRO A 29 24.89 29.47 16.52
C PRO A 29 23.45 29.57 16.03
N ARG A 30 22.80 30.70 16.33
CA ARG A 30 21.52 31.04 15.71
C ARG A 30 21.79 31.17 14.23
N PHE A 31 21.31 30.20 13.44
CA PHE A 31 21.10 30.42 12.02
C PHE A 31 20.10 31.57 11.87
N ARG A 32 20.63 32.79 11.76
CA ARG A 32 19.92 33.85 11.06
C ARG A 32 19.67 33.32 9.66
N ARG A 33 18.43 32.91 9.40
CA ARG A 33 17.91 33.03 8.04
C ARG A 33 17.89 34.53 7.79
N ASP A 34 18.92 35.03 7.10
CA ASP A 34 18.87 36.34 6.50
C ASP A 34 17.81 36.26 5.39
N LEU A 35 16.55 36.43 5.80
CA LEU A 35 15.38 36.58 4.94
C LEU A 35 15.44 37.96 4.29
N ASN A 36 16.55 38.25 3.61
CA ASN A 36 16.68 39.35 2.66
C ASN A 36 15.97 38.99 1.33
N LEU A 37 14.84 38.29 1.47
CA LEU A 37 13.77 38.29 0.51
C LEU A 37 13.24 39.73 0.50
N GLN A 38 13.74 40.51 -0.47
CA GLN A 38 12.89 41.50 -1.12
C GLN A 38 11.51 40.87 -1.34
N ALA A 39 10.43 41.66 -1.20
CA ALA A 39 9.05 41.16 -1.24
C ALA A 39 8.62 40.66 -2.63
N ALA A 40 9.26 39.61 -3.10
CA ALA A 40 8.96 38.86 -4.30
C ALA A 40 7.57 38.27 -4.11
N ARG A 41 6.60 38.90 -4.77
CA ARG A 41 5.19 38.48 -4.83
C ARG A 41 5.13 36.96 -4.95
N LEU A 42 4.57 36.31 -3.93
CA LEU A 42 4.45 34.87 -3.90
C LEU A 42 3.67 34.40 -5.13
N ARG A 43 4.28 33.49 -5.90
CA ARG A 43 3.67 32.93 -7.10
C ARG A 43 2.48 32.04 -6.73
N GLY A 44 1.39 32.21 -7.46
CA GLY A 44 0.15 31.47 -7.27
C GLY A 44 0.18 30.08 -7.92
N ILE A 45 -0.90 29.33 -7.73
CA ILE A 45 -1.08 28.01 -8.35
C ILE A 45 -1.20 28.09 -9.89
N ASP A 46 -1.58 29.25 -10.42
CA ASP A 46 -1.66 29.51 -11.87
C ASP A 46 -0.31 29.95 -12.50
N ASP A 47 0.69 30.28 -11.68
CA ASP A 47 2.08 30.53 -12.12
C ASP A 47 2.91 29.23 -12.23
N LEU A 48 2.31 28.06 -11.92
CA LEU A 48 2.98 26.76 -12.01
C LEU A 48 3.04 26.28 -13.47
N PRO A 49 4.19 25.73 -13.93
CA PRO A 49 4.27 25.09 -15.24
C PRO A 49 3.41 23.82 -15.29
N GLY A 50 3.03 23.39 -16.48
CA GLY A 50 2.21 22.19 -16.68
C GLY A 50 1.74 22.00 -18.12
N PRO A 51 1.17 20.82 -18.46
CA PRO A 51 0.58 20.60 -19.77
C PRO A 51 -0.74 21.36 -19.94
N SER A 52 -1.00 21.83 -21.16
CA SER A 52 -2.33 22.29 -21.55
C SER A 52 -3.31 21.10 -21.56
N TRP A 53 -4.62 21.37 -21.45
CA TRP A 53 -5.64 20.32 -21.51
C TRP A 53 -5.60 19.53 -22.85
N PRO A 54 -5.46 20.15 -24.04
CA PRO A 54 -5.19 19.43 -25.28
C PRO A 54 -3.91 18.58 -25.26
N THR A 55 -2.82 19.09 -24.66
CA THR A 55 -1.56 18.32 -24.51
C THR A 55 -1.78 17.08 -23.65
N THR A 56 -2.55 17.20 -22.57
CA THR A 56 -2.89 16.08 -21.68
C THR A 56 -3.70 15.01 -22.39
N LEU A 57 -4.74 15.39 -23.15
CA LEU A 57 -5.50 14.43 -23.96
C LEU A 57 -4.65 13.74 -25.03
N PHE A 58 -3.82 14.51 -25.74
CA PHE A 58 -2.92 13.96 -26.76
C PHE A 58 -1.91 12.97 -26.15
N TRP A 59 -1.41 13.20 -24.94
CA TRP A 59 -0.55 12.24 -24.27
C TRP A 59 -1.31 10.99 -23.82
N LEU A 60 -2.44 11.14 -23.11
CA LEU A 60 -3.21 10.01 -22.60
C LEU A 60 -3.68 9.07 -23.72
N PHE A 61 -4.31 9.62 -24.76
CA PHE A 61 -4.95 8.85 -25.83
C PHE A 61 -4.11 8.77 -27.11
N GLY A 62 -3.54 9.89 -27.57
CA GLY A 62 -2.75 9.95 -28.81
C GLY A 62 -1.33 9.36 -28.72
N ARG A 63 -0.78 9.22 -27.50
CA ARG A 63 0.50 8.52 -27.24
C ARG A 63 0.38 7.33 -26.28
N GLY A 64 -0.85 6.93 -25.92
CA GLY A 64 -1.10 5.76 -25.08
C GLY A 64 -0.53 5.86 -23.65
N TYR A 65 -0.40 7.06 -23.09
CA TYR A 65 0.05 7.23 -21.71
C TYR A 65 -1.03 6.91 -20.66
N ALA A 66 -2.28 6.66 -21.04
CA ALA A 66 -3.37 6.30 -20.12
C ALA A 66 -3.00 5.10 -19.21
N GLU A 67 -2.48 4.02 -19.79
CA GLU A 67 -2.00 2.82 -19.06
C GLU A 67 -0.57 2.98 -18.50
N LYS A 68 0.09 4.09 -18.81
CA LYS A 68 1.53 4.33 -18.57
C LYS A 68 1.76 5.65 -17.82
N GLY A 69 0.85 6.00 -16.90
CA GLY A 69 0.86 7.24 -16.14
C GLY A 69 2.17 7.49 -15.37
N HIS A 70 2.86 6.44 -14.92
CA HIS A 70 4.17 6.53 -14.30
C HIS A 70 5.26 7.05 -15.27
N LEU A 71 5.23 6.65 -16.54
CA LEU A 71 6.12 7.22 -17.58
C LEU A 71 5.71 8.66 -17.94
N LEU A 72 4.42 8.98 -17.87
CA LEU A 72 3.92 10.34 -18.08
C LEU A 72 4.41 11.30 -16.99
N GLN A 73 4.48 10.86 -15.73
CA GLN A 73 5.07 11.63 -14.63
C GLN A 73 6.58 11.90 -14.85
N ILE A 74 7.32 10.92 -15.38
CA ILE A 74 8.75 11.10 -15.73
C ILE A 74 8.90 12.14 -16.86
N LEU A 75 8.07 12.04 -17.91
CA LEU A 75 8.07 13.02 -19.01
C LEU A 75 7.68 14.42 -18.51
N GLN A 76 6.62 14.55 -17.72
CA GLN A 76 6.20 15.83 -17.15
C GLN A 76 7.28 16.44 -16.24
N LYS A 77 7.95 15.65 -15.40
CA LYS A 77 9.09 16.11 -14.59
C LYS A 77 10.24 16.64 -15.46
N SER A 78 10.55 15.98 -16.59
CA SER A 78 11.63 16.45 -17.48
C SER A 78 11.29 17.73 -18.26
N LEU A 79 10.00 18.01 -18.49
CA LEU A 79 9.52 19.19 -19.23
C LEU A 79 9.23 20.40 -18.32
N TYR A 80 8.73 20.15 -17.10
CA TYR A 80 8.22 21.17 -16.19
C TYR A 80 8.99 21.30 -14.88
N GLY A 81 9.96 20.42 -14.62
CA GLY A 81 10.83 20.46 -13.45
C GLY A 81 10.28 19.73 -12.22
N PRO A 82 10.73 20.08 -11.00
CA PRO A 82 10.42 19.32 -9.78
C PRO A 82 9.02 19.58 -9.20
N ILE A 83 8.29 20.56 -9.71
CA ILE A 83 6.91 20.89 -9.31
C ILE A 83 6.12 21.42 -10.52
N TRP A 84 4.96 20.84 -10.78
CA TRP A 84 4.11 21.20 -11.93
C TRP A 84 2.64 20.89 -11.67
N ARG A 85 1.74 21.61 -12.35
CA ARG A 85 0.29 21.42 -12.25
C ARG A 85 -0.20 20.56 -13.41
N SER A 86 -1.02 19.55 -13.14
CA SER A 86 -1.68 18.71 -14.16
C SER A 86 -3.18 18.68 -13.96
N ARG A 87 -3.94 18.93 -15.02
CA ARG A 87 -5.41 18.86 -15.04
C ARG A 87 -5.87 17.72 -15.93
N PHE A 88 -6.63 16.76 -15.40
CA PHE A 88 -7.22 15.66 -16.17
C PHE A 88 -8.57 15.23 -15.58
N GLY A 89 -9.59 15.06 -16.42
CA GLY A 89 -10.96 14.76 -15.95
C GLY A 89 -11.43 15.79 -14.90
N PRO A 90 -11.91 15.35 -13.72
CA PRO A 90 -12.29 16.23 -12.62
C PRO A 90 -11.10 16.70 -11.74
N PHE A 91 -9.88 16.25 -12.00
CA PHE A 91 -8.72 16.47 -11.12
C PHE A 91 -7.86 17.67 -11.56
N ASP A 92 -7.49 18.52 -10.60
CA ASP A 92 -6.46 19.55 -10.73
C ASP A 92 -5.40 19.29 -9.64
N ILE A 93 -4.22 18.80 -10.05
CA ILE A 93 -3.21 18.25 -9.14
C ILE A 93 -1.90 19.02 -9.27
N VAL A 94 -1.36 19.49 -8.15
CA VAL A 94 0.04 19.91 -8.05
C VAL A 94 0.91 18.69 -7.76
N ASN A 95 1.75 18.34 -8.73
CA ASN A 95 2.67 17.22 -8.67
C ASN A 95 4.00 17.70 -8.11
N VAL A 96 4.63 16.87 -7.27
CA VAL A 96 5.86 17.21 -6.55
C VAL A 96 6.84 16.05 -6.65
N ALA A 97 8.04 16.29 -7.17
CA ALA A 97 9.01 15.25 -7.50
C ALA A 97 10.46 15.56 -7.06
N SER A 98 10.62 16.34 -5.99
CA SER A 98 11.89 16.55 -5.25
C SER A 98 11.72 16.08 -3.80
N PRO A 99 12.72 15.44 -3.17
CA PRO A 99 12.67 15.05 -1.76
C PRO A 99 12.42 16.23 -0.81
N GLU A 100 13.00 17.39 -1.13
CA GLU A 100 12.94 18.61 -0.31
C GLU A 100 11.55 19.23 -0.33
N LEU A 101 10.85 19.17 -1.47
CA LEU A 101 9.46 19.62 -1.60
C LEU A 101 8.48 18.61 -0.99
N ILE A 102 8.71 17.30 -1.18
CA ILE A 102 7.91 16.23 -0.56
C ILE A 102 8.01 16.32 0.98
N ALA A 103 9.21 16.55 1.52
CA ALA A 103 9.43 16.75 2.95
C ALA A 103 8.68 17.98 3.48
N GLN A 104 8.64 19.09 2.71
CA GLN A 104 7.88 20.28 3.09
C GLN A 104 6.36 20.02 3.12
N VAL A 105 5.81 19.29 2.15
CA VAL A 105 4.39 18.90 2.13
C VAL A 105 4.05 18.03 3.35
N ILE A 106 4.87 17.03 3.67
CA ILE A 106 4.65 16.13 4.82
C ILE A 106 4.83 16.89 6.15
N GLN A 107 5.76 17.84 6.25
CA GLN A 107 5.94 18.67 7.45
C GLN A 107 4.81 19.70 7.67
N GLN A 108 4.02 19.98 6.63
CA GLN A 108 2.85 20.87 6.68
C GLN A 108 1.54 20.09 6.74
N GLU A 109 1.59 18.76 6.93
CA GLU A 109 0.43 17.88 7.04
C GLU A 109 -0.43 18.23 8.27
N GLY A 110 -1.74 18.39 8.07
CA GLY A 110 -2.69 18.66 9.14
C GLY A 110 -2.98 17.43 10.01
N ARG A 111 -3.59 17.63 11.19
CA ARG A 111 -3.97 16.55 12.14
C ARG A 111 -4.76 15.38 11.51
N PHE A 112 -5.51 15.67 10.45
CA PHE A 112 -6.33 14.72 9.70
C PHE A 112 -5.94 14.79 8.22
N PRO A 113 -4.89 14.07 7.77
CA PRO A 113 -4.52 14.07 6.36
C PRO A 113 -5.59 13.44 5.49
N VAL A 114 -5.89 14.12 4.38
CA VAL A 114 -6.81 13.66 3.34
C VAL A 114 -5.98 13.31 2.10
N ARG A 115 -6.20 12.12 1.55
CA ARG A 115 -5.60 11.67 0.28
C ARG A 115 -6.53 12.00 -0.89
N VAL A 116 -6.17 11.61 -2.11
CA VAL A 116 -7.13 11.63 -3.23
C VAL A 116 -8.36 10.83 -2.82
N GLU A 117 -9.53 11.48 -2.79
CA GLU A 117 -10.77 10.82 -2.41
C GLU A 117 -11.14 9.75 -3.45
N LEU A 118 -11.71 8.63 -2.99
CA LEU A 118 -12.28 7.59 -3.86
C LEU A 118 -13.83 7.68 -3.82
N PRO A 119 -14.44 8.69 -4.47
CA PRO A 119 -15.89 8.94 -4.36
C PRO A 119 -16.73 7.74 -4.81
N HIS A 120 -16.24 6.94 -5.75
CA HIS A 120 -16.87 5.71 -6.21
C HIS A 120 -16.90 4.58 -5.16
N TRP A 121 -15.86 4.44 -4.33
CA TRP A 121 -15.85 3.50 -3.20
C TRP A 121 -16.80 3.95 -2.08
N LYS A 122 -16.89 5.26 -1.86
CA LYS A 122 -17.84 5.87 -0.92
C LYS A 122 -19.29 5.66 -1.40
N GLU A 123 -19.56 5.99 -2.66
CA GLU A 123 -20.88 5.88 -3.29
C GLU A 123 -21.39 4.42 -3.30
N TYR A 124 -20.53 3.42 -3.50
CA TYR A 124 -20.92 2.02 -3.33
C TYR A 124 -21.39 1.73 -1.89
N ARG A 125 -20.63 2.15 -0.89
CA ARG A 125 -20.99 1.93 0.52
C ARG A 125 -22.28 2.63 0.91
N ASP A 126 -22.48 3.86 0.44
CA ASP A 126 -23.73 4.61 0.63
C ASP A 126 -24.93 3.85 0.04
N LEU A 127 -24.78 3.28 -1.17
CA LEU A 127 -25.81 2.47 -1.85
C LEU A 127 -26.10 1.11 -1.20
N ARG A 128 -25.28 0.68 -0.23
CA ARG A 128 -25.44 -0.57 0.52
C ARG A 128 -25.59 -0.36 2.03
N GLY A 129 -25.64 0.88 2.51
CA GLY A 129 -25.72 1.22 3.94
C GLY A 129 -24.51 0.76 4.76
N GLN A 130 -23.35 0.55 4.11
CA GLN A 130 -22.17 -0.03 4.74
C GLN A 130 -21.29 1.03 5.45
N ALA A 131 -20.75 0.67 6.61
CA ALA A 131 -19.81 1.51 7.34
C ALA A 131 -18.51 1.76 6.56
N TYR A 132 -17.96 2.97 6.66
CA TYR A 132 -16.70 3.32 6.01
C TYR A 132 -15.49 2.70 6.74
N GLY A 133 -14.63 2.05 5.97
CA GLY A 133 -13.29 1.64 6.42
C GLY A 133 -12.25 2.75 6.24
N LEU A 134 -11.05 2.53 6.79
CA LEU A 134 -9.96 3.50 6.88
C LEU A 134 -9.50 4.15 5.55
N HIS A 135 -9.78 3.52 4.40
CA HIS A 135 -9.46 4.07 3.07
C HIS A 135 -10.47 5.15 2.60
N VAL A 136 -11.71 5.09 3.09
CA VAL A 136 -12.83 5.95 2.65
C VAL A 136 -13.16 7.02 3.68
N GLU A 137 -12.95 6.72 4.96
CA GLU A 137 -13.24 7.64 6.07
C GLU A 137 -12.22 8.80 6.14
N SER A 138 -12.63 9.96 6.67
CA SER A 138 -11.76 11.12 6.86
C SER A 138 -11.92 11.77 8.25
N GLY A 139 -11.17 12.85 8.51
CA GLY A 139 -11.35 13.68 9.71
C GLY A 139 -11.20 12.94 11.06
N PRO A 140 -12.00 13.29 12.08
CA PRO A 140 -11.96 12.66 13.40
C PRO A 140 -12.26 11.16 13.40
N GLU A 141 -13.17 10.69 12.54
CA GLU A 141 -13.57 9.28 12.46
C GLU A 141 -12.42 8.41 11.93
N TRP A 142 -11.72 8.90 10.90
CA TRP A 142 -10.48 8.29 10.41
C TRP A 142 -9.43 8.20 11.52
N GLN A 143 -9.28 9.26 12.32
CA GLN A 143 -8.35 9.25 13.46
C GLN A 143 -8.78 8.22 14.53
N ARG A 144 -10.08 8.09 14.84
CA ARG A 144 -10.59 7.05 15.75
C ARG A 144 -10.22 5.65 15.24
N LEU A 145 -10.49 5.35 13.96
CA LEU A 145 -10.14 4.07 13.34
C LEU A 145 -8.64 3.79 13.44
N ARG A 146 -7.77 4.77 13.11
CA ARG A 146 -6.31 4.61 13.23
C ARG A 146 -5.83 4.45 14.66
N SER A 147 -6.42 5.15 15.62
CA SER A 147 -6.06 5.01 17.04
C SER A 147 -6.37 3.63 17.61
N VAL A 148 -7.34 2.90 17.05
CA VAL A 148 -7.65 1.51 17.42
C VAL A 148 -6.76 0.51 16.66
N LEU A 149 -6.55 0.70 15.36
CA LEU A 149 -5.82 -0.24 14.49
C LEU A 149 -4.29 -0.13 14.59
N ASN A 150 -3.72 1.09 14.59
CA ASN A 150 -2.27 1.30 14.60
C ASN A 150 -1.58 0.57 15.79
N PRO A 151 -2.12 0.54 17.03
CA PRO A 151 -1.53 -0.21 18.13
C PRO A 151 -1.39 -1.72 17.88
N ARG A 152 -2.31 -2.34 17.13
CA ARG A 152 -2.32 -3.79 16.85
C ARG A 152 -1.47 -4.16 15.63
N MET A 153 -1.42 -3.30 14.62
CA MET A 153 -0.75 -3.61 13.35
C MET A 153 0.69 -3.04 13.24
N LEU A 154 0.99 -1.92 13.91
CA LEU A 154 2.23 -1.14 13.68
C LEU A 154 3.17 -1.10 14.89
N ARG A 155 2.79 -1.66 16.04
CA ARG A 155 3.72 -1.83 17.17
C ARG A 155 4.60 -3.05 16.91
N LEU A 156 5.92 -2.89 16.99
CA LEU A 156 6.90 -3.95 16.71
C LEU A 156 6.62 -5.26 17.46
N ARG A 157 6.15 -5.20 18.71
CA ARG A 157 5.78 -6.40 19.50
C ARG A 157 4.62 -7.19 18.87
N GLU A 158 3.56 -6.48 18.47
CA GLU A 158 2.37 -7.11 17.90
C GLU A 158 2.67 -7.59 16.47
N ALA A 159 3.35 -6.77 15.67
CA ALA A 159 3.78 -7.14 14.32
C ALA A 159 4.73 -8.35 14.30
N ALA A 160 5.61 -8.49 15.30
CA ALA A 160 6.47 -9.66 15.44
C ALA A 160 5.70 -10.94 15.82
N ALA A 161 4.51 -10.83 16.42
CA ALA A 161 3.68 -12.00 16.74
C ALA A 161 3.11 -12.67 15.47
N PHE A 162 3.02 -11.95 14.34
CA PHE A 162 2.69 -12.53 13.04
C PHE A 162 3.86 -13.31 12.41
N GLY A 163 5.08 -13.18 12.95
CA GLY A 163 6.30 -13.78 12.38
C GLY A 163 6.28 -15.31 12.27
N PRO A 164 5.98 -16.07 13.34
CA PRO A 164 5.84 -17.53 13.30
C PRO A 164 4.78 -18.02 12.32
N GLU A 165 3.81 -17.16 12.02
CA GLU A 165 2.63 -17.48 11.24
C GLU A 165 2.88 -17.25 9.74
N LEU A 166 3.37 -16.06 9.37
CA LEU A 166 3.89 -15.77 8.02
C LEU A 166 4.95 -16.79 7.56
N GLN A 167 5.80 -17.25 8.47
CA GLN A 167 6.82 -18.26 8.18
C GLN A 167 6.24 -19.60 7.68
N LYS A 168 5.04 -19.98 8.14
CA LYS A 168 4.37 -21.22 7.70
C LYS A 168 3.85 -21.07 6.27
N VAL A 169 3.30 -19.90 5.92
CA VAL A 169 2.82 -19.55 4.58
C VAL A 169 3.95 -19.46 3.56
N VAL A 170 5.11 -18.91 3.96
CA VAL A 170 6.31 -18.95 3.14
C VAL A 170 6.74 -20.41 2.89
N GLY A 171 6.56 -21.30 3.87
CA GLY A 171 6.70 -22.75 3.68
C GLY A 171 5.67 -23.35 2.72
N ASP A 172 4.40 -22.93 2.78
CA ASP A 172 3.34 -23.34 1.85
C ASP A 172 3.70 -22.92 0.40
N LEU A 173 4.13 -21.66 0.20
CA LEU A 173 4.59 -21.14 -1.08
C LEU A 173 5.82 -21.86 -1.61
N LEU A 174 6.84 -22.11 -0.79
CA LEU A 174 8.05 -22.82 -1.22
C LEU A 174 7.74 -24.25 -1.67
N ARG A 175 6.81 -24.95 -1.01
CA ARG A 175 6.32 -26.27 -1.44
C ARG A 175 5.55 -26.19 -2.75
N ARG A 176 4.66 -25.20 -2.90
CA ARG A 176 3.88 -24.97 -4.13
C ARG A 176 4.78 -24.64 -5.33
N VAL A 177 5.78 -23.80 -5.13
CA VAL A 177 6.82 -23.44 -6.11
C VAL A 177 7.62 -24.66 -6.54
N GLU A 178 8.05 -25.51 -5.60
CA GLU A 178 8.80 -26.73 -5.91
C GLU A 178 7.97 -27.76 -6.69
N ILE A 179 6.69 -27.96 -6.33
CA ILE A 179 5.77 -28.84 -7.07
C ILE A 179 5.63 -28.36 -8.51
N LEU A 180 5.38 -27.06 -8.73
CA LEU A 180 5.27 -26.49 -10.08
C LEU A 180 6.56 -26.60 -10.88
N ARG A 181 7.73 -26.39 -10.24
CA ARG A 181 9.04 -26.53 -10.85
C ARG A 181 9.29 -27.96 -11.34
N LEU A 182 8.94 -28.97 -10.52
CA LEU A 182 9.08 -30.38 -10.85
C LEU A 182 8.06 -30.86 -11.91
N GLN A 183 6.93 -30.16 -12.05
CA GLN A 183 5.92 -30.42 -13.10
C GLN A 183 6.24 -29.72 -14.44
N SER A 184 7.22 -28.82 -14.48
CA SER A 184 7.64 -28.14 -15.71
C SER A 184 8.40 -29.08 -16.66
N PRO A 185 8.26 -28.96 -18.00
CA PRO A 185 8.98 -29.79 -18.97
C PRO A 185 10.52 -29.72 -18.90
N ASP A 186 11.07 -28.67 -18.28
CA ASP A 186 12.51 -28.47 -18.05
C ASP A 186 12.95 -28.82 -16.61
N GLY A 187 12.02 -29.16 -15.72
CA GLY A 187 12.27 -29.37 -14.29
C GLY A 187 12.82 -28.15 -13.54
N ALA A 188 12.75 -26.94 -14.11
CA ALA A 188 13.48 -25.76 -13.63
C ALA A 188 12.66 -24.46 -13.63
N THR A 189 11.73 -24.29 -14.58
CA THR A 189 10.86 -23.12 -14.68
C THR A 189 9.61 -23.27 -13.80
N VAL A 190 9.10 -22.16 -13.26
CA VAL A 190 7.77 -22.09 -12.64
C VAL A 190 6.85 -21.28 -13.57
N PRO A 191 5.79 -21.89 -14.16
CA PRO A 191 4.85 -21.17 -15.00
C PRO A 191 4.03 -20.17 -14.17
N ASP A 192 3.91 -18.94 -14.67
CA ASP A 192 3.19 -17.82 -14.06
C ASP A 192 3.40 -17.68 -12.53
N LEU A 193 4.67 -17.48 -12.14
CA LEU A 193 5.03 -17.12 -10.76
C LEU A 193 4.30 -15.87 -10.26
N ALA A 194 3.86 -14.96 -11.14
CA ALA A 194 3.09 -13.79 -10.74
C ALA A 194 1.71 -14.19 -10.19
N ALA A 195 0.99 -15.10 -10.85
CA ALA A 195 -0.27 -15.65 -10.33
C ALA A 195 -0.10 -16.39 -9.00
N GLU A 196 0.98 -17.14 -8.81
CA GLU A 196 1.28 -17.80 -7.52
C GLU A 196 1.64 -16.81 -6.41
N LEU A 197 2.32 -15.70 -6.73
CA LEU A 197 2.56 -14.61 -5.79
C LEU A 197 1.29 -13.80 -5.45
N TYR A 198 0.34 -13.66 -6.39
CA TYR A 198 -0.98 -13.12 -6.08
C TYR A 198 -1.76 -14.04 -5.12
N LYS A 199 -1.76 -15.36 -5.35
CA LYS A 199 -2.36 -16.35 -4.43
C LYS A 199 -1.74 -16.25 -3.03
N PHE A 200 -0.41 -16.17 -2.94
CA PHE A 200 0.33 -15.96 -1.69
C PHE A 200 -0.13 -14.70 -0.93
N GLY A 201 -0.41 -13.61 -1.65
CA GLY A 201 -0.96 -12.37 -1.07
C GLY A 201 -2.32 -12.54 -0.36
N PHE A 202 -3.06 -13.61 -0.68
CA PHE A 202 -4.36 -13.97 -0.10
C PHE A 202 -4.34 -15.34 0.63
N GLU A 203 -3.20 -15.91 1.04
CA GLU A 203 -3.04 -17.38 1.20
C GLU A 203 -3.51 -18.07 2.50
N ASP A 204 -4.23 -19.19 2.30
CA ASP A 204 -5.40 -19.53 3.09
C ASP A 204 -6.00 -20.99 3.00
N PRO A 205 -5.35 -22.17 2.94
CA PRO A 205 -5.99 -23.53 2.92
C PRO A 205 -7.16 -23.91 3.90
N TYR A 206 -8.40 -24.17 3.39
CA TYR A 206 -9.54 -24.88 4.08
C TYR A 206 -9.16 -26.37 4.41
N PRO A 207 -9.94 -27.15 5.20
CA PRO A 207 -9.44 -28.26 6.02
C PRO A 207 -9.23 -29.61 5.31
N VAL A 208 -8.36 -30.43 5.90
CA VAL A 208 -8.11 -31.83 5.50
C VAL A 208 -9.28 -32.77 5.87
N PRO A 209 -9.67 -33.74 5.02
CA PRO A 209 -10.73 -34.71 5.30
C PRO A 209 -10.47 -35.71 6.44
N PHE A 210 -9.26 -35.75 7.00
CA PHE A 210 -8.87 -36.63 8.11
C PHE A 210 -8.11 -35.85 9.19
N PRO A 211 -8.44 -36.04 10.49
CA PRO A 211 -7.67 -35.45 11.57
C PRO A 211 -6.33 -36.20 11.74
N PRO A 212 -5.18 -35.50 11.77
CA PRO A 212 -3.93 -36.10 12.22
C PRO A 212 -3.99 -36.42 13.72
N LEU A 213 -3.17 -37.38 14.16
CA LEU A 213 -3.13 -37.89 15.55
C LEU A 213 -2.60 -36.89 16.60
N THR A 214 -2.33 -35.64 16.22
CA THR A 214 -1.81 -34.59 17.10
C THR A 214 -2.52 -33.25 16.87
N PRO A 215 -2.99 -32.56 17.92
CA PRO A 215 -3.68 -31.28 17.78
C PRO A 215 -2.67 -30.12 17.65
N LEU A 216 -2.67 -29.47 16.48
CA LEU A 216 -2.03 -28.18 16.26
C LEU A 216 -2.97 -27.32 15.39
N PRO A 217 -3.25 -26.04 15.75
CA PRO A 217 -4.16 -25.21 14.97
C PRO A 217 -3.59 -24.91 13.57
N PRO A 218 -4.46 -24.73 12.55
CA PRO A 218 -4.03 -24.48 11.18
C PRO A 218 -3.33 -23.12 11.03
N PRO A 219 -2.41 -22.95 10.05
CA PRO A 219 -1.50 -21.81 10.01
C PRO A 219 -2.03 -20.59 9.20
N PRO A 220 -1.32 -19.44 9.10
CA PRO A 220 -1.93 -18.15 8.72
C PRO A 220 -1.17 -17.18 7.75
N GLY A 221 -1.79 -16.80 6.60
CA GLY A 221 -1.43 -15.66 5.70
C GLY A 221 -2.22 -14.35 5.88
N THR A 222 -2.27 -13.46 4.88
CA THR A 222 -2.82 -12.08 5.04
C THR A 222 -4.25 -12.06 5.59
N SER A 223 -5.13 -12.84 4.99
CA SER A 223 -6.54 -13.00 5.37
C SER A 223 -6.63 -13.53 6.80
N SER A 224 -5.94 -14.61 7.11
CA SER A 224 -5.91 -15.18 8.46
C SER A 224 -5.27 -14.29 9.56
N ILE A 225 -4.39 -13.33 9.24
CA ILE A 225 -3.91 -12.34 10.23
C ILE A 225 -5.04 -11.37 10.61
N LEU A 226 -6.05 -11.25 9.75
CA LEU A 226 -7.25 -10.43 9.94
C LEU A 226 -8.47 -11.25 10.42
N PHE A 227 -8.50 -12.55 10.14
CA PHE A 227 -9.67 -13.43 10.30
C PHE A 227 -9.42 -14.72 11.12
N GLU A 228 -8.19 -15.01 11.52
CA GLU A 228 -7.75 -16.25 12.21
C GLU A 228 -8.16 -17.57 11.51
N THR A 229 -8.49 -17.48 10.22
CA THR A 229 -9.15 -18.50 9.38
C THR A 229 -8.34 -18.75 8.10
N ARG A 230 -8.61 -19.82 7.34
CA ARG A 230 -7.96 -20.08 6.04
C ARG A 230 -9.00 -20.35 4.91
N LEU A 231 -9.20 -19.45 3.92
CA LEU A 231 -9.90 -19.54 2.58
C LEU A 231 -9.45 -20.67 1.56
N GLY A 232 -8.39 -20.52 0.71
CA GLY A 232 -7.75 -21.70 0.07
C GLY A 232 -6.75 -21.57 -1.11
N CYS A 233 -5.79 -20.63 -1.13
CA CYS A 233 -5.21 -20.13 -2.38
C CYS A 233 -4.00 -20.88 -3.01
N LEU A 234 -3.09 -21.50 -2.26
CA LEU A 234 -1.92 -22.27 -2.77
C LEU A 234 -2.14 -23.79 -2.75
N GLN A 235 -3.32 -24.25 -2.36
CA GLN A 235 -3.73 -25.63 -2.61
C GLN A 235 -3.83 -25.91 -4.12
N GLU A 236 -3.66 -27.16 -4.54
CA GLU A 236 -3.85 -27.55 -5.95
C GLU A 236 -5.29 -27.31 -6.44
N GLN A 237 -6.26 -27.39 -5.52
CA GLN A 237 -7.67 -27.12 -5.78
C GLN A 237 -8.16 -25.94 -4.95
N ILE A 238 -8.09 -24.74 -5.52
CA ILE A 238 -8.59 -23.51 -4.87
C ILE A 238 -10.13 -23.57 -4.75
N PRO A 239 -10.72 -23.43 -3.54
CA PRO A 239 -12.18 -23.46 -3.33
C PRO A 239 -12.94 -22.44 -4.18
N PRO A 240 -14.23 -22.69 -4.49
CA PRO A 240 -15.01 -21.85 -5.39
C PRO A 240 -15.18 -20.42 -4.84
N ASP A 241 -15.46 -20.28 -3.55
CA ASP A 241 -15.75 -18.99 -2.92
C ASP A 241 -14.48 -18.14 -2.80
N THR A 242 -13.37 -18.75 -2.38
CA THR A 242 -12.01 -18.16 -2.47
C THR A 242 -11.69 -17.63 -3.86
N ARG A 243 -12.10 -18.37 -4.91
CA ARG A 243 -11.90 -17.98 -6.31
C ARG A 243 -12.82 -16.83 -6.73
N ARG A 244 -14.09 -16.82 -6.26
CA ARG A 244 -15.04 -15.70 -6.43
C ARG A 244 -14.48 -14.44 -5.78
N PHE A 245 -14.01 -14.52 -4.54
CA PHE A 245 -13.40 -13.41 -3.80
C PHE A 245 -12.17 -12.82 -4.52
N ILE A 246 -11.20 -13.65 -4.94
CA ILE A 246 -10.01 -13.17 -5.67
C ILE A 246 -10.41 -12.50 -7.01
N GLY A 247 -11.39 -13.07 -7.73
CA GLY A 247 -11.93 -12.47 -8.95
C GLY A 247 -12.60 -11.11 -8.69
N ALA A 248 -13.45 -11.04 -7.67
CA ALA A 248 -14.16 -9.84 -7.24
C ALA A 248 -13.20 -8.71 -6.85
N VAL A 249 -12.16 -8.99 -6.03
CA VAL A 249 -11.09 -8.03 -5.72
C VAL A 249 -10.39 -7.55 -6.99
N GLY A 250 -10.03 -8.47 -7.90
CA GLY A 250 -9.34 -8.15 -9.14
C GLY A 250 -10.14 -7.22 -10.06
N ASP A 251 -11.42 -7.51 -10.27
CA ASP A 251 -12.28 -6.72 -11.14
C ASP A 251 -12.73 -5.41 -10.50
N MET A 252 -12.95 -5.37 -9.17
CA MET A 252 -13.16 -4.13 -8.42
C MET A 252 -12.00 -3.15 -8.59
N LEU A 253 -10.75 -3.63 -8.49
CA LEU A 253 -9.56 -2.81 -8.69
C LEU A 253 -9.43 -2.35 -10.16
N ARG A 254 -9.58 -3.26 -11.14
CA ARG A 254 -9.52 -2.94 -12.58
C ARG A 254 -10.57 -1.91 -13.02
N LEU A 255 -11.77 -1.97 -12.45
CA LEU A 255 -12.87 -1.07 -12.81
C LEU A 255 -12.82 0.27 -12.08
N SER A 256 -12.06 0.39 -10.98
CA SER A 256 -11.97 1.60 -10.16
C SER A 256 -11.56 2.83 -10.98
N ASP A 257 -10.45 2.77 -11.73
CA ASP A 257 -9.97 3.91 -12.54
C ASP A 257 -10.98 4.36 -13.60
N MET A 258 -11.62 3.41 -14.29
CA MET A 258 -12.63 3.70 -15.31
C MET A 258 -13.87 4.35 -14.68
N VAL A 259 -14.33 3.85 -13.53
CA VAL A 259 -15.47 4.38 -12.80
C VAL A 259 -15.19 5.76 -12.17
N LEU A 260 -13.93 6.04 -11.81
CA LEU A 260 -13.47 7.30 -11.24
C LEU A 260 -13.32 8.40 -12.30
N ILE A 261 -12.84 8.05 -13.51
CA ILE A 261 -12.58 9.01 -14.60
C ILE A 261 -13.84 9.29 -15.43
N LEU A 262 -14.71 8.31 -15.65
CA LEU A 262 -15.89 8.46 -16.51
C LEU A 262 -17.01 9.29 -15.83
N PRO A 263 -17.56 10.33 -16.51
CA PRO A 263 -18.66 11.11 -15.96
C PRO A 263 -19.90 10.28 -15.61
N ARG A 264 -20.58 10.62 -14.50
CA ARG A 264 -21.71 9.82 -13.95
C ARG A 264 -22.87 9.57 -14.94
N TRP A 265 -23.05 10.41 -15.98
CA TRP A 265 -24.05 10.18 -17.02
C TRP A 265 -23.77 8.96 -17.90
N THR A 266 -22.49 8.61 -18.09
CA THR A 266 -22.07 7.45 -18.91
C THR A 266 -22.54 6.11 -18.33
N ARG A 267 -22.82 6.06 -17.02
CA ARG A 267 -23.25 4.87 -16.27
C ARG A 267 -24.61 4.30 -16.72
N ARG A 268 -25.39 5.05 -17.51
CA ARG A 268 -26.63 4.58 -18.16
C ARG A 268 -26.38 3.86 -19.50
N LEU A 269 -25.17 3.94 -20.04
CA LEU A 269 -24.79 3.44 -21.37
C LEU A 269 -23.65 2.42 -21.30
N LEU A 270 -22.72 2.58 -20.36
CA LEU A 270 -21.51 1.77 -20.21
C LEU A 270 -21.61 0.85 -18.98
N PRO A 271 -21.23 -0.43 -19.08
CA PRO A 271 -21.46 -1.43 -18.03
C PRO A 271 -20.53 -1.28 -16.80
N TYR A 272 -19.51 -0.41 -16.86
CA TYR A 272 -18.45 -0.34 -15.85
C TYR A 272 -18.96 -0.12 -14.43
N TRP A 273 -19.97 0.74 -14.24
CA TRP A 273 -20.55 0.99 -12.91
C TRP A 273 -21.31 -0.22 -12.37
N GLY A 274 -22.15 -0.86 -13.19
CA GLY A 274 -22.89 -2.06 -12.78
C GLY A 274 -21.95 -3.22 -12.42
N ARG A 275 -20.89 -3.42 -13.22
CA ARG A 275 -19.85 -4.43 -12.94
C ARG A 275 -19.02 -4.10 -11.69
N PHE A 276 -18.72 -2.82 -11.45
CA PHE A 276 -18.00 -2.40 -10.24
C PHE A 276 -18.83 -2.61 -8.98
N VAL A 277 -20.14 -2.31 -9.03
CA VAL A 277 -21.06 -2.61 -7.92
C VAL A 277 -21.17 -4.13 -7.70
N GLN A 278 -21.35 -4.93 -8.75
CA GLN A 278 -21.39 -6.39 -8.64
C GLN A 278 -20.08 -6.97 -8.06
N ALA A 279 -18.91 -6.49 -8.51
CA ALA A 279 -17.62 -6.93 -8.00
C ALA A 279 -17.37 -6.52 -6.53
N TRP A 280 -18.08 -5.53 -6.01
CA TRP A 280 -18.11 -5.25 -4.58
C TRP A 280 -19.13 -6.12 -3.84
N ASP A 281 -20.32 -6.36 -4.41
CA ASP A 281 -21.33 -7.26 -3.82
C ASP A 281 -20.77 -8.69 -3.70
N ASP A 282 -20.15 -9.22 -4.76
CA ASP A 282 -19.43 -10.51 -4.79
C ASP A 282 -18.30 -10.61 -3.75
N LEU A 283 -17.74 -9.48 -3.31
CA LEU A 283 -16.68 -9.39 -2.29
C LEU A 283 -17.24 -9.36 -0.86
N TYR A 284 -18.51 -9.00 -0.68
CA TYR A 284 -19.22 -8.99 0.60
C TYR A 284 -20.17 -10.18 0.80
N GLU A 285 -20.43 -10.98 -0.24
CA GLU A 285 -21.21 -12.22 -0.21
C GLU A 285 -20.37 -13.50 0.02
N VAL A 286 -19.05 -13.36 0.22
CA VAL A 286 -18.10 -14.46 0.52
C VAL A 286 -17.51 -14.28 1.92
#